data_AF-A0A257HUT3-F1
#
_entry.id   AF-A0A257HUT3-F1
#
_cell.length_a   1.000
_cell.length_b   1.000
_cell.length_c   1.000
_cell.angle_alpha   90.00
_cell.angle_beta   90.00
_cell.angle_gamma   90.00
#
_symmetry.space_group_name_H-M   'P 1'
#
loop_
_entity.id
_entity.type
_entity.pdbx_description
1 polymer ?
#
loop_
_entity_poly.entity_id
_entity_poly.type
_entity_poly.pdbx_seq_one_letter_code
_entity_poly.pdbx_strand_id
1 'polypeptide(L)'
;MHSLPLTYNDHTLFHMLRHFESIHEPAQNCLIERGYKPAAINAALALPGSRFHANFVQDLKQLEQQMQLGIMQTIPSNRGYQHWQINFDKQQFPNGIGTLGVVSLADLENLGARNLMQKFNRGILMQHATVDVLPNSWDMTVVVKQQKSYHLLITAFPGMPSMPLPKLHHDTAFNRVCQDYWKEHCFLEIDKGLGETSNI
;
A
#
# COMPACT_ATOMS: atom_id res chain seq x y z
N MET A 1 -1.28 23.87 16.41
CA MET A 1 -0.81 22.62 17.06
C MET A 1 0.43 22.16 16.30
N HIS A 2 1.59 22.10 16.93
CA HIS A 2 2.76 21.48 16.30
C HIS A 2 2.50 19.97 16.23
N SER A 3 2.22 19.46 15.04
CA SER A 3 2.17 18.02 14.78
C SER A 3 3.55 17.43 15.11
N LEU A 4 3.58 16.29 15.81
CA LEU A 4 4.83 15.58 16.06
C LEU A 4 5.46 15.19 14.71
N PRO A 5 6.79 15.32 14.52
CA PRO A 5 7.46 15.01 13.26
C PRO A 5 7.23 13.55 12.84
N LEU A 6 7.17 13.31 11.53
CA LEU A 6 7.11 11.96 10.96
C LEU A 6 8.53 11.40 10.82
N THR A 7 8.72 10.14 11.18
CA THR A 7 10.01 9.44 11.08
C THR A 7 9.80 8.03 10.56
N TYR A 8 10.85 7.40 10.04
CA TYR A 8 10.81 6.03 9.55
C TYR A 8 12.17 5.35 9.76
N ASN A 9 12.16 4.03 9.83
CA ASN A 9 13.36 3.21 9.89
C ASN A 9 13.54 2.41 8.59
N ASP A 10 14.59 1.61 8.51
CA ASP A 10 14.95 0.84 7.32
C ASP A 10 13.90 -0.20 6.95
N HIS A 11 13.26 -0.80 7.96
CA HIS A 11 12.16 -1.72 7.73
C HIS A 11 10.95 -1.03 7.10
N THR A 12 10.63 0.19 7.55
CA THR A 12 9.58 1.02 6.93
C THR A 12 9.98 1.40 5.50
N LEU A 13 11.22 1.86 5.27
CA LEU A 13 11.70 2.20 3.93
C LEU A 13 11.57 1.02 2.97
N PHE A 14 12.01 -0.17 3.38
CA PHE A 14 11.88 -1.39 2.60
C PHE A 14 10.40 -1.82 2.42
N HIS A 15 9.58 -1.69 3.47
CA HIS A 15 8.16 -2.01 3.42
C HIS A 15 7.41 -1.18 2.38
N MET A 16 7.77 0.10 2.27
CA MET A 16 7.12 1.09 1.42
C MET A 16 7.35 0.86 -0.07
N LEU A 17 8.39 0.11 -0.45
CA LEU A 17 8.68 -0.20 -1.86
C LEU A 17 7.50 -0.79 -2.61
N ARG A 18 6.68 -1.62 -1.95
CA ARG A 18 5.49 -2.22 -2.58
C ARG A 18 4.45 -1.19 -3.03
N HIS A 19 4.51 0.02 -2.50
CA HIS A 19 3.56 1.10 -2.73
C HIS A 19 4.11 2.16 -3.69
N PHE A 20 5.30 1.94 -4.25
CA PHE A 20 5.86 2.79 -5.30
C PHE A 20 5.96 2.02 -6.62
N GLU A 21 5.88 2.74 -7.73
CA GLU A 21 6.12 2.20 -9.07
C GLU A 21 7.62 1.95 -9.30
N SER A 22 8.46 2.77 -8.68
CA SER A 22 9.91 2.71 -8.75
C SER A 22 10.52 3.21 -7.45
N ILE A 23 11.83 3.01 -7.28
CA ILE A 23 12.59 3.54 -6.16
C ILE A 23 13.61 4.56 -6.69
N HIS A 24 13.68 5.72 -6.05
CA HIS A 24 14.69 6.72 -6.38
C HIS A 24 16.08 6.29 -5.89
N GLU A 25 17.13 6.61 -6.66
CA GLU A 25 18.49 6.08 -6.48
C GLU A 25 19.06 6.28 -5.05
N PRO A 26 18.98 7.47 -4.43
CA PRO A 26 19.35 7.67 -3.02
C PRO A 26 18.69 6.68 -2.04
N ALA A 27 17.40 6.39 -2.18
CA ALA A 27 16.71 5.45 -1.31
C ALA A 27 17.17 4.00 -1.55
N GLN A 28 17.45 3.67 -2.81
CA GLN A 28 17.99 2.37 -3.19
C GLN A 28 19.40 2.15 -2.64
N ASN A 29 20.30 3.11 -2.82
CA ASN A 29 21.67 3.06 -2.31
C ASN A 29 21.66 2.92 -0.78
N CYS A 30 20.78 3.66 -0.11
CA CYS A 30 20.61 3.59 1.33
C CYS A 30 20.22 2.18 1.82
N LEU A 31 19.31 1.49 1.11
CA LEU A 31 18.95 0.10 1.42
C LEU A 31 20.11 -0.87 1.15
N ILE A 32 20.84 -0.69 0.04
CA ILE A 32 21.99 -1.53 -0.31
C ILE A 32 23.10 -1.40 0.74
N GLU A 33 23.46 -0.18 1.14
CA GLU A 33 24.45 0.10 2.20
C GLU A 33 24.07 -0.55 3.54
N ARG A 34 22.77 -0.72 3.78
CA ARG A 34 22.21 -1.38 4.98
C ARG A 34 22.06 -2.90 4.84
N GLY A 35 22.59 -3.47 3.76
CA GLY A 35 22.67 -4.92 3.54
C GLY A 35 21.47 -5.55 2.82
N TYR A 36 20.53 -4.75 2.31
CA TYR A 36 19.43 -5.29 1.48
C TYR A 36 19.95 -5.67 0.09
N LYS A 37 19.71 -6.92 -0.31
CA LYS A 37 20.12 -7.42 -1.63
C LYS A 37 19.26 -6.79 -2.73
N PRO A 38 19.82 -6.41 -3.90
CA PRO A 38 19.04 -5.88 -5.03
C PRO A 38 17.86 -6.78 -5.44
N ALA A 39 18.04 -8.09 -5.42
CA ALA A 39 16.96 -9.05 -5.71
C ALA A 39 15.77 -8.92 -4.72
N ALA A 40 16.04 -8.65 -3.43
CA ALA A 40 15.00 -8.46 -2.43
C ALA A 40 14.25 -7.12 -2.61
N ILE A 41 14.97 -6.06 -3.01
CA ILE A 41 14.39 -4.76 -3.35
C ILE A 41 13.45 -4.90 -4.55
N ASN A 42 13.91 -5.56 -5.62
CA ASN A 42 13.11 -5.82 -6.81
C ASN A 42 11.89 -6.69 -6.48
N ALA A 43 12.06 -7.73 -5.65
CA ALA A 43 10.95 -8.56 -5.22
C ALA A 43 9.91 -7.76 -4.41
N ALA A 44 10.35 -6.83 -3.55
CA ALA A 44 9.45 -5.96 -2.79
C ALA A 44 8.67 -4.99 -3.71
N LEU A 45 9.34 -4.41 -4.72
CA LEU A 45 8.73 -3.58 -5.76
C LEU A 45 7.75 -4.36 -6.65
N ALA A 46 7.91 -5.67 -6.79
CA ALA A 46 7.05 -6.53 -7.61
C ALA A 46 5.78 -7.01 -6.89
N LEU A 47 5.66 -6.78 -5.58
CA LEU A 47 4.49 -7.23 -4.81
C LEU A 47 3.18 -6.56 -5.29
N PRO A 48 2.09 -7.31 -5.48
CA PRO A 48 0.77 -6.74 -5.75
C PRO A 48 0.29 -5.86 -4.59
N GLY A 49 -0.37 -4.76 -4.92
CA GLY A 49 -0.93 -3.82 -3.94
C GLY A 49 -1.16 -2.44 -4.53
N SER A 50 -1.77 -1.55 -3.74
CA SER A 50 -1.98 -0.16 -4.12
C SER A 50 -0.65 0.57 -4.25
N ARG A 51 -0.50 1.41 -5.28
CA ARG A 51 0.76 2.10 -5.62
C ARG A 51 0.54 3.56 -5.94
N PHE A 52 1.39 4.43 -5.40
CA PHE A 52 1.43 5.83 -5.80
C PHE A 52 1.93 5.96 -7.22
N HIS A 53 1.34 6.88 -7.97
CA HIS A 53 1.86 7.25 -9.30
C HIS A 53 3.22 7.93 -9.14
N ALA A 54 4.17 7.64 -10.03
CA ALA A 54 5.51 8.23 -9.98
C ALA A 54 5.52 9.77 -10.11
N ASN A 55 4.47 10.38 -10.67
CA ASN A 55 4.32 11.84 -10.72
C ASN A 55 3.77 12.45 -9.43
N PHE A 56 3.25 11.63 -8.52
CA PHE A 56 2.77 12.05 -7.21
C PHE A 56 3.87 11.91 -6.16
N VAL A 57 4.41 10.69 -6.00
CA VAL A 57 5.45 10.37 -5.00
C VAL A 57 6.38 9.26 -5.52
N GLN A 58 7.69 9.45 -5.34
CA GLN A 58 8.74 8.45 -5.62
C GLN A 58 9.55 8.03 -4.38
N ASP A 59 9.43 8.77 -3.27
CA ASP A 59 10.13 8.47 -2.03
C ASP A 59 9.37 9.00 -0.80
N LEU A 60 9.86 8.65 0.40
CA LEU A 60 9.22 9.06 1.66
C LEU A 60 9.31 10.56 1.95
N LYS A 61 10.28 11.28 1.36
CA LYS A 61 10.42 12.72 1.54
C LYS A 61 9.36 13.46 0.73
N GLN A 62 9.15 13.05 -0.51
CA GLN A 62 8.05 13.55 -1.34
C GLN A 62 6.70 13.20 -0.73
N LEU A 63 6.53 11.99 -0.19
CA LEU A 63 5.30 11.59 0.50
C LEU A 63 4.93 12.57 1.61
N GLU A 64 5.88 12.90 2.49
CA GLU A 64 5.65 13.83 3.60
C GLU A 64 5.24 15.23 3.12
N GLN A 65 5.81 15.68 2.00
CA GLN A 65 5.42 16.96 1.37
C GLN A 65 4.00 16.90 0.80
N GLN A 66 3.66 15.81 0.07
CA GLN A 66 2.32 15.65 -0.51
C GLN A 66 1.23 15.54 0.56
N MET A 67 1.53 14.94 1.72
CA MET A 67 0.57 14.87 2.84
C MET A 67 0.06 16.23 3.29
N GLN A 68 0.81 17.33 3.08
CA GLN A 68 0.41 18.67 3.46
C GLN A 68 -0.63 19.29 2.51
N LEU A 69 -0.82 18.72 1.31
CA LEU A 69 -1.74 19.23 0.30
C LEU A 69 -3.15 18.66 0.40
N GLY A 70 -3.33 17.57 1.15
CA GLY A 70 -4.62 16.89 1.30
C GLY A 70 -5.36 17.27 2.58
N ILE A 71 -6.65 16.95 2.60
CA ILE A 71 -7.49 17.11 3.80
C ILE A 71 -7.35 15.85 4.64
N MET A 72 -6.75 15.99 5.83
CA MET A 72 -6.47 14.88 6.74
C MET A 72 -7.58 14.70 7.77
N GLN A 73 -8.04 13.45 7.91
CA GLN A 73 -8.83 12.98 9.06
C GLN A 73 -8.05 11.90 9.81
N THR A 74 -8.07 11.98 11.14
CA THR A 74 -7.49 10.94 12.00
C THR A 74 -8.57 9.96 12.42
N ILE A 75 -8.38 8.69 12.09
CA ILE A 75 -9.21 7.57 12.52
C ILE A 75 -8.51 6.93 13.73
N PRO A 76 -9.17 6.91 14.91
CA PRO A 76 -8.64 6.22 16.07
C PRO A 76 -8.40 4.74 15.76
N SER A 77 -7.23 4.24 16.15
CA SER A 77 -6.90 2.83 16.06
C SER A 77 -6.43 2.32 17.42
N ASN A 78 -6.36 1.00 17.55
CA ASN A 78 -6.00 0.35 18.81
C ASN A 78 -4.47 0.30 18.99
N ARG A 79 -4.02 0.00 20.21
CA ARG A 79 -2.62 -0.35 20.51
C ARG A 79 -1.57 0.73 20.13
N GLY A 80 -1.95 2.01 20.15
CA GLY A 80 -1.04 3.14 19.90
C GLY A 80 -0.75 3.42 18.42
N TYR A 81 -1.48 2.76 17.51
CA TYR A 81 -1.50 3.12 16.10
C TYR A 81 -2.53 4.23 15.85
N GLN A 82 -2.27 5.05 14.84
CA GLN A 82 -3.22 6.00 14.29
C GLN A 82 -3.28 5.80 12.78
N HIS A 83 -4.48 5.94 12.23
CA HIS A 83 -4.71 5.89 10.79
C HIS A 83 -5.07 7.29 10.36
N TRP A 84 -4.28 7.88 9.47
CA TRP A 84 -4.61 9.15 8.84
C TRP A 84 -5.15 8.85 7.46
N GLN A 85 -6.38 9.28 7.22
CA GLN A 85 -7.00 9.26 5.91
C GLN A 85 -6.86 10.66 5.32
N ILE A 86 -6.21 10.76 4.18
CA ILE A 86 -5.94 12.03 3.51
C ILE A 86 -6.63 11.98 2.14
N ASN A 87 -7.55 12.91 1.91
CA ASN A 87 -8.25 13.07 0.66
C ASN A 87 -7.62 14.20 -0.17
N PHE A 88 -7.46 13.96 -1.46
CA PHE A 88 -6.86 14.91 -2.40
C PHE A 88 -7.90 15.42 -3.40
N ASP A 89 -7.79 16.71 -3.73
CA ASP A 89 -8.69 17.36 -4.67
C ASP A 89 -8.53 16.79 -6.10
N LYS A 90 -9.67 16.50 -6.74
CA LYS A 90 -9.68 15.91 -8.09
C LYS A 90 -9.26 16.88 -9.19
N GLN A 91 -9.42 18.19 -8.99
CA GLN A 91 -8.98 19.18 -9.97
C GLN A 91 -7.45 19.32 -9.94
N GLN A 92 -6.86 19.26 -8.74
CA GLN A 92 -5.40 19.28 -8.57
C GLN A 92 -4.74 17.98 -9.05
N PHE A 93 -5.38 16.83 -8.85
CA PHE A 93 -4.86 15.52 -9.24
C PHE A 93 -5.82 14.81 -10.21
N PRO A 94 -5.95 15.24 -11.47
CA PRO A 94 -6.98 14.72 -12.38
C PRO A 94 -6.88 13.22 -12.69
N ASN A 95 -5.68 12.63 -12.53
CA ASN A 95 -5.42 11.21 -12.76
C ASN A 95 -5.32 10.39 -11.45
N GLY A 96 -5.73 10.99 -10.33
CA GLY A 96 -5.51 10.42 -9.00
C GLY A 96 -4.06 10.56 -8.53
N ILE A 97 -3.81 10.07 -7.32
CA ILE A 97 -2.50 10.05 -6.67
C ILE A 97 -1.80 8.69 -6.78
N GLY A 98 -2.53 7.68 -7.27
CA GLY A 98 -2.09 6.31 -7.38
C GLY A 98 -3.23 5.38 -7.76
N THR A 99 -2.98 4.09 -7.68
CA THR A 99 -3.93 3.02 -8.03
C THR A 99 -4.28 2.16 -6.83
N LEU A 100 -5.49 1.58 -6.82
CA LEU A 100 -5.90 0.59 -5.83
C LEU A 100 -5.45 -0.81 -6.29
N GLY A 101 -4.78 -1.54 -5.40
CA GLY A 101 -4.49 -2.96 -5.59
C GLY A 101 -5.34 -3.89 -4.74
N VAL A 102 -6.30 -3.34 -3.99
CA VAL A 102 -7.28 -4.09 -3.18
C VAL A 102 -8.63 -3.41 -3.33
N VAL A 103 -9.67 -4.19 -3.62
CA VAL A 103 -11.06 -3.72 -3.77
C VAL A 103 -12.01 -4.71 -3.11
N SER A 104 -13.24 -4.27 -2.86
CA SER A 104 -14.29 -5.19 -2.42
C SER A 104 -14.71 -6.09 -3.58
N LEU A 105 -15.19 -7.31 -3.26
CA LEU A 105 -15.74 -8.22 -4.26
C LEU A 105 -16.98 -7.63 -4.94
N ALA A 106 -17.74 -6.81 -4.23
CA ALA A 106 -18.92 -6.12 -4.76
C ALA A 106 -18.57 -5.11 -5.86
N ASP A 107 -17.36 -4.54 -5.83
CA ASP A 107 -16.91 -3.55 -6.81
C ASP A 107 -16.34 -4.18 -8.10
N LEU A 108 -16.07 -5.49 -8.11
CA LEU A 108 -15.36 -6.15 -9.21
C LEU A 108 -16.09 -6.05 -10.55
N GLU A 109 -17.42 -6.17 -10.56
CA GLU A 109 -18.21 -6.09 -11.79
C GLU A 109 -18.04 -4.74 -12.48
N ASN A 110 -18.00 -3.65 -11.70
CA ASN A 110 -17.82 -2.29 -12.21
C ASN A 110 -16.42 -2.03 -12.77
N LEU A 111 -15.44 -2.85 -12.39
CA LEU A 111 -14.05 -2.75 -12.83
C LEU A 111 -13.75 -3.59 -14.07
N GLY A 112 -14.74 -4.29 -14.63
CA GLY A 112 -14.53 -5.21 -15.74
C GLY A 112 -13.59 -6.36 -15.38
N ALA A 113 -13.56 -6.73 -14.10
CA ALA A 113 -12.65 -7.74 -13.59
C ALA A 113 -12.92 -9.12 -14.18
N ARG A 114 -11.86 -9.88 -14.39
CA ARG A 114 -11.86 -11.24 -14.92
C ARG A 114 -11.05 -12.15 -14.00
N ASN A 115 -11.17 -13.45 -14.21
CA ASN A 115 -10.30 -14.46 -13.60
C ASN A 115 -10.18 -14.34 -12.06
N LEU A 116 -11.30 -14.35 -11.35
CA LEU A 116 -11.27 -14.46 -9.89
C LEU A 116 -10.63 -15.81 -9.53
N MET A 117 -9.50 -15.76 -8.82
CA MET A 117 -8.68 -16.92 -8.52
C MET A 117 -8.03 -16.81 -7.14
N GLN A 118 -7.52 -17.92 -6.63
CA GLN A 118 -6.74 -17.93 -5.40
C GLN A 118 -5.24 -17.99 -5.70
N LYS A 119 -4.47 -17.10 -5.05
CA LYS A 119 -3.01 -17.09 -5.13
C LYS A 119 -2.41 -16.92 -3.74
N PHE A 120 -1.18 -17.42 -3.55
CA PHE A 120 -0.44 -17.14 -2.33
C PHE A 120 0.09 -15.71 -2.35
N ASN A 121 -0.31 -14.91 -1.37
CA ASN A 121 0.25 -13.59 -1.07
C ASN A 121 0.91 -13.64 0.30
N ARG A 122 2.24 -13.51 0.35
CA ARG A 122 3.04 -13.55 1.59
C ARG A 122 2.75 -14.78 2.46
N GLY A 123 2.61 -15.94 1.82
CA GLY A 123 2.40 -17.24 2.48
C GLY A 123 0.95 -17.55 2.88
N ILE A 124 0.00 -16.70 2.47
CA ILE A 124 -1.43 -16.89 2.78
C ILE A 124 -2.20 -16.96 1.46
N LEU A 125 -3.14 -17.90 1.35
CA LEU A 125 -3.99 -18.03 0.18
C LEU A 125 -5.05 -16.92 0.19
N MET A 126 -5.03 -16.05 -0.82
CA MET A 126 -5.88 -14.87 -0.93
C MET A 126 -6.67 -14.90 -2.24
N GLN A 127 -7.78 -14.17 -2.30
CA GLN A 127 -8.51 -13.92 -3.55
C GLN A 127 -7.81 -12.83 -4.37
N HIS A 128 -7.70 -13.08 -5.66
CA HIS A 128 -7.10 -12.19 -6.65
C HIS A 128 -8.01 -12.12 -7.88
N ALA A 129 -8.10 -10.95 -8.52
CA ALA A 129 -8.78 -10.77 -9.79
C ALA A 129 -7.88 -9.98 -10.75
N THR A 130 -8.06 -10.20 -12.05
CA THR A 130 -7.31 -9.47 -13.09
C THR A 130 -8.19 -8.40 -13.71
N VAL A 131 -7.60 -7.22 -13.96
CA VAL A 131 -8.26 -6.09 -14.64
C VAL A 131 -7.33 -5.58 -15.76
N ASP A 132 -7.88 -4.90 -16.77
CA ASP A 132 -7.04 -4.30 -17.81
C ASP A 132 -6.26 -3.08 -17.25
N VAL A 133 -6.90 -2.32 -16.35
CA VAL A 133 -6.35 -1.11 -15.74
C VAL A 133 -6.74 -1.10 -14.27
N LEU A 134 -5.76 -0.80 -13.39
CA LEU A 134 -6.06 -0.62 -11.97
C LEU A 134 -6.83 0.69 -11.74
N PRO A 135 -7.85 0.70 -10.88
CA PRO A 135 -8.62 1.91 -10.62
C PRO A 135 -7.77 2.96 -9.88
N ASN A 136 -7.92 4.22 -10.27
CA ASN A 136 -7.26 5.36 -9.62
C ASN A 136 -7.83 5.63 -8.23
N SER A 137 -7.00 6.18 -7.34
CA SER A 137 -7.38 6.65 -6.01
C SER A 137 -7.06 8.13 -5.83
N TRP A 138 -7.91 8.83 -5.10
CA TRP A 138 -7.69 10.18 -4.58
C TRP A 138 -7.58 10.20 -3.04
N ASP A 139 -7.71 9.03 -2.43
CA ASP A 139 -7.53 8.85 -1.01
C ASP A 139 -6.17 8.21 -0.75
N MET A 140 -5.58 8.56 0.38
CA MET A 140 -4.36 7.97 0.90
C MET A 140 -4.58 7.56 2.34
N THR A 141 -4.17 6.36 2.68
CA THR A 141 -4.08 5.91 4.07
C THR A 141 -2.63 5.99 4.51
N VAL A 142 -2.38 6.61 5.67
CA VAL A 142 -1.10 6.60 6.36
C VAL A 142 -1.31 5.95 7.72
N VAL A 143 -0.53 4.92 8.04
CA VAL A 143 -0.53 4.28 9.34
C VAL A 143 0.72 4.69 10.08
N VAL A 144 0.54 5.28 11.25
CA VAL A 144 1.64 5.67 12.13
C VAL A 144 1.49 5.02 13.49
N LYS A 145 2.61 4.85 14.20
CA LYS A 145 2.62 4.54 15.62
C LYS A 145 3.05 5.79 16.38
N GLN A 146 2.20 6.26 17.28
CA GLN A 146 2.52 7.43 18.10
C GLN A 146 3.65 7.11 19.08
N GLN A 147 4.67 7.96 19.11
CA GLN A 147 5.74 7.95 20.09
C GLN A 147 5.66 9.23 20.93
N LYS A 148 6.47 9.33 21.98
CA LYS A 148 6.44 10.49 22.90
C LYS A 148 6.67 11.83 22.19
N SER A 149 7.55 11.86 21.19
CA SER A 149 8.00 13.09 20.52
C SER A 149 7.94 13.03 18.99
N TYR A 150 7.43 11.94 18.40
CA TYR A 150 7.36 11.75 16.95
C TYR A 150 6.26 10.75 16.58
N HIS A 151 5.89 10.71 15.30
CA HIS A 151 5.12 9.64 14.69
C HIS A 151 6.08 8.71 13.93
N LEU A 152 6.06 7.41 14.24
CA LEU A 152 6.78 6.42 13.45
C LEU A 152 5.88 5.95 12.31
N LEU A 153 6.27 6.22 11.07
CA LEU A 153 5.59 5.70 9.89
C LEU A 153 5.70 4.18 9.85
N ILE A 154 4.55 3.53 9.68
CA ILE A 154 4.43 2.07 9.54
C ILE A 154 4.21 1.73 8.07
N THR A 155 3.29 2.44 7.42
CA THR A 155 3.03 2.33 5.98
C THR A 155 2.20 3.51 5.49
N ALA A 156 2.24 3.77 4.18
CA ALA A 156 1.31 4.63 3.48
C ALA A 156 1.00 4.05 2.10
N PHE A 157 -0.23 4.19 1.64
CA PHE A 157 -0.67 3.67 0.35
C PHE A 157 -1.90 4.43 -0.18
N PRO A 158 -2.09 4.48 -1.51
CA PRO A 158 -3.34 4.98 -2.07
C PRO A 158 -4.51 4.07 -1.73
N GLY A 159 -5.62 4.69 -1.36
CA GLY A 159 -6.89 4.06 -1.08
C GLY A 159 -7.29 4.12 0.39
N MET A 160 -8.47 3.57 0.64
CA MET A 160 -9.03 3.41 1.97
C MET A 160 -8.26 2.37 2.79
N PRO A 161 -8.28 2.45 4.13
CA PRO A 161 -7.57 1.51 4.97
C PRO A 161 -8.01 0.07 4.72
N SER A 162 -7.06 -0.81 4.37
CA SER A 162 -7.27 -2.26 4.32
C SER A 162 -6.87 -2.93 5.63
N MET A 163 -7.51 -4.05 5.98
CA MET A 163 -7.07 -4.84 7.15
C MET A 163 -5.74 -5.56 6.86
N PRO A 164 -4.87 -5.75 7.87
CA PRO A 164 -3.69 -6.60 7.72
C PRO A 164 -4.05 -8.00 7.21
N LEU A 165 -3.12 -8.65 6.51
CA LEU A 165 -3.31 -10.07 6.18
C LEU A 165 -3.43 -10.90 7.46
N PRO A 166 -4.35 -11.87 7.52
CA PRO A 166 -4.52 -12.70 8.71
C PRO A 166 -3.28 -13.57 8.93
N LYS A 167 -2.69 -13.53 10.13
CA LYS A 167 -1.50 -14.31 10.48
C LYS A 167 -1.76 -15.15 11.71
N LEU A 168 -1.18 -16.36 11.73
CA LEU A 168 -1.34 -17.34 12.81
C LEU A 168 -0.95 -16.82 14.21
N HIS A 169 -0.11 -15.78 14.31
CA HIS A 169 0.35 -15.20 15.58
C HIS A 169 -0.43 -13.97 16.05
N HIS A 170 -1.47 -13.53 15.34
CA HIS A 170 -2.35 -12.47 15.84
C HIS A 170 -3.35 -13.04 16.85
N ASP A 171 -3.76 -12.20 17.81
CA ASP A 171 -4.86 -12.50 18.74
C ASP A 171 -6.09 -13.01 17.97
N THR A 172 -6.74 -14.06 18.46
CA THR A 172 -7.75 -14.83 17.71
C THR A 172 -8.92 -13.95 17.27
N ALA A 173 -9.32 -12.97 18.08
CA ALA A 173 -10.38 -12.03 17.75
C ALA A 173 -9.97 -11.05 16.63
N PHE A 174 -8.80 -10.40 16.75
CA PHE A 174 -8.31 -9.47 15.72
C PHE A 174 -8.04 -10.18 14.39
N ASN A 175 -7.48 -11.41 14.46
CA ASN A 175 -7.24 -12.22 13.28
C ASN A 175 -8.54 -12.58 12.57
N ARG A 176 -9.63 -12.84 13.32
CA ARG A 176 -10.95 -13.07 12.75
C ARG A 176 -11.49 -11.85 12.02
N VAL A 177 -11.35 -10.64 12.57
CA VAL A 177 -11.74 -9.40 11.87
C VAL A 177 -10.95 -9.23 10.57
N CYS A 178 -9.64 -9.54 10.58
CA CYS A 178 -8.83 -9.53 9.37
C CYS A 178 -9.36 -10.56 8.35
N GLN A 179 -9.64 -11.80 8.77
CA GLN A 179 -10.19 -12.84 7.90
C GLN A 179 -11.53 -12.42 7.29
N ASP A 180 -12.44 -11.85 8.10
CA ASP A 180 -13.76 -11.42 7.63
C ASP A 180 -13.65 -10.28 6.61
N TYR A 181 -12.73 -9.33 6.81
CA TYR A 181 -12.42 -8.32 5.79
C TYR A 181 -11.97 -8.97 4.47
N TRP A 182 -11.02 -9.92 4.53
CA TRP A 182 -10.46 -10.55 3.34
C TRP A 182 -11.35 -11.62 2.67
N LYS A 183 -12.51 -11.96 3.25
CA LYS A 183 -13.56 -12.73 2.56
C LYS A 183 -14.33 -11.89 1.56
N GLU A 184 -14.38 -10.59 1.79
CA GLU A 184 -15.15 -9.62 0.99
C GLU A 184 -14.25 -8.74 0.12
N HIS A 185 -12.93 -8.98 0.12
CA HIS A 185 -11.95 -8.19 -0.61
C HIS A 185 -10.95 -9.07 -1.32
N CYS A 186 -10.50 -8.62 -2.49
CA CYS A 186 -9.48 -9.31 -3.27
C CYS A 186 -8.36 -8.36 -3.69
N PHE A 187 -7.20 -8.92 -4.03
CA PHE A 187 -6.13 -8.20 -4.70
C PHE A 187 -6.44 -8.03 -6.18
N LEU A 188 -6.07 -6.88 -6.74
CA LEU A 188 -6.10 -6.65 -8.18
C LEU A 188 -4.72 -6.82 -8.79
N GLU A 189 -4.69 -7.40 -9.98
CA GLU A 189 -3.51 -7.52 -10.83
C GLU A 189 -3.87 -7.06 -12.25
N ILE A 190 -2.89 -6.52 -12.97
CA ILE A 190 -3.08 -6.22 -14.39
C ILE A 190 -3.06 -7.53 -15.17
N ASP A 191 -4.05 -7.75 -16.03
CA ASP A 191 -4.04 -8.86 -16.97
C ASP A 191 -2.89 -8.64 -17.95
N LYS A 192 -1.79 -9.39 -17.75
CA LYS A 192 -0.64 -9.34 -18.66
C LYS A 192 -0.89 -10.13 -19.95
N GLY A 193 -2.05 -10.76 -20.10
CA GLY A 193 -2.29 -11.79 -21.09
C GLY A 193 -1.43 -13.03 -20.81
N LEU A 194 -1.87 -14.19 -21.29
CA LEU A 194 -1.00 -15.37 -21.43
C LEU A 194 0.04 -15.07 -22.51
N GLY A 195 1.07 -14.29 -22.19
CA GLY A 195 1.99 -13.72 -23.19
C GLY A 195 3.47 -13.75 -22.85
N GLU A 196 3.88 -13.91 -21.60
CA GLU A 196 5.30 -14.01 -21.26
C GLU A 196 5.54 -15.03 -20.15
N THR A 197 5.60 -16.31 -20.54
CA THR A 197 6.51 -17.24 -19.87
C THR A 197 7.93 -16.76 -20.17
N SER A 198 8.53 -16.00 -19.28
CA SER A 198 9.97 -15.73 -19.31
C SER A 198 10.72 -17.03 -18.98
N ASN A 199 10.95 -17.84 -20.01
CA ASN A 199 12.13 -18.69 -20.08
C ASN A 199 13.31 -17.74 -20.36
N ILE A 200 14.13 -17.41 -19.36
CA ILE A 200 15.61 -17.55 -19.31
C ILE A 200 16.03 -17.46 -17.84
#